data_AF-A0A117MFR8-F1
#
_entry.id   AF-A0A117MFR8-F1
#
_cell.length_a   1.000
_cell.length_b   1.000
_cell.length_c   1.000
_cell.angle_alpha   90.00
_cell.angle_beta   90.00
_cell.angle_gamma   90.00
#
_symmetry.space_group_name_H-M   'P 1'
#
loop_
_entity.id
_entity.type
_entity.pdbx_description
1 polymer ?
#
loop_
_entity_poly.entity_id
_entity_poly.type
_entity_poly.pdbx_seq_one_letter_code
_entity_poly.pdbx_strand_id
1 'polypeptide(L)'
;MIGPELIAIVVFLFTYALIIDERIHRAVAAMLGASVLVFLHIVPWEKIPEYIDLGTIFLLMGMMIIVNTARGSGLFEYIAIKTAKLAKGSPIRVLLLFSVVTAVTSAFLSAGRQRSSATPRTS
;
A
#
# COMPACT_ATOMS: atom_id res chain seq x y z
N MET A 1 8.53 -33.81 -17.08
CA MET A 1 7.17 -33.24 -17.24
C MET A 1 7.19 -31.88 -16.56
N ILE A 2 6.95 -30.78 -17.27
CA ILE A 2 6.92 -29.45 -16.67
C ILE A 2 5.59 -29.33 -15.91
N GLY A 3 5.64 -29.20 -14.59
CA GLY A 3 4.44 -29.04 -13.77
C GLY A 3 3.85 -27.63 -13.89
N PRO A 4 2.53 -27.46 -13.64
CA PRO A 4 1.87 -26.15 -13.68
C PRO A 4 2.51 -25.14 -12.70
N GLU A 5 3.10 -25.63 -11.61
CA GLU A 5 3.77 -24.80 -10.60
C GLU A 5 5.03 -24.13 -11.13
N LEU A 6 5.80 -24.82 -11.98
CA LEU A 6 6.99 -24.23 -12.61
C LEU A 6 6.59 -23.10 -13.57
N ILE A 7 5.49 -23.28 -14.30
CA ILE A 7 4.94 -22.25 -15.19
C ILE A 7 4.50 -21.03 -14.37
N ALA A 8 3.82 -21.24 -13.25
CA ALA A 8 3.39 -20.17 -12.36
C ALA A 8 4.59 -19.35 -11.83
N ILE A 9 5.65 -20.03 -11.39
CA ILE A 9 6.89 -19.39 -10.91
C ILE A 9 7.56 -18.58 -12.02
N VAL A 10 7.65 -19.13 -13.23
CA VAL A 10 8.25 -18.43 -14.39
C VAL A 10 7.45 -17.17 -14.74
N VAL A 11 6.12 -17.27 -14.80
CA VAL A 11 5.24 -16.12 -15.07
C VAL A 11 5.39 -15.06 -13.96
N PHE A 12 5.42 -15.49 -12.69
CA PHE A 12 5.60 -14.58 -11.55
C PHE A 12 6.93 -13.81 -11.63
N LEU A 13 8.04 -14.52 -11.84
CA LEU A 13 9.37 -13.90 -11.96
C LEU A 13 9.45 -12.97 -13.16
N PHE A 14 8.87 -13.37 -14.29
CA PHE A 14 8.83 -12.54 -15.49
C PHE A 14 8.00 -11.26 -15.28
N THR A 15 6.80 -11.36 -14.72
CA THR A 15 5.96 -10.20 -14.39
C THR A 15 6.65 -9.27 -13.39
N TYR A 16 7.33 -9.82 -12.38
CA TYR A 16 8.06 -9.03 -11.40
C TYR A 16 9.27 -8.32 -12.03
N ALA A 17 10.01 -8.98 -12.91
CA ALA A 17 11.09 -8.37 -13.67
C ALA A 17 10.59 -7.21 -14.54
N LEU A 18 9.43 -7.35 -15.20
CA LEU A 18 8.80 -6.27 -15.98
C LEU A 18 8.39 -5.07 -15.10
N ILE A 19 7.95 -5.33 -13.86
CA ILE A 19 7.60 -4.26 -12.92
C ILE A 19 8.87 -3.50 -12.49
N ILE A 20 9.97 -4.22 -12.23
CA ILE A 20 11.26 -3.62 -11.82
C ILE A 20 11.92 -2.85 -12.97
N ASP A 21 11.81 -3.34 -14.20
CA ASP A 21 12.40 -2.69 -15.38
C ASP A 21 11.81 -1.30 -15.65
N GLU A 22 10.64 -0.96 -15.06
CA GLU A 22 9.94 0.33 -15.15
C GLU A 22 9.63 0.83 -16.58
N ARG A 23 10.03 0.09 -17.63
CA ARG A 23 9.75 0.40 -19.03
C ARG A 23 8.26 0.31 -19.37
N ILE A 24 7.52 -0.52 -18.64
CA ILE A 24 6.09 -0.75 -18.81
C ILE A 24 5.37 -0.32 -17.53
N HIS A 25 4.18 0.27 -17.67
CA HIS A 25 3.36 0.63 -16.51
C HIS A 25 3.07 -0.62 -15.66
N ARG A 26 3.46 -0.59 -14.38
CA ARG A 26 3.29 -1.70 -13.42
C ARG A 26 1.91 -2.37 -13.44
N ALA A 27 0.84 -1.59 -13.62
CA ALA A 27 -0.52 -2.14 -13.72
C ALA A 27 -0.71 -3.00 -14.98
N VAL A 28 -0.16 -2.58 -16.12
CA VAL A 28 -0.22 -3.34 -17.37
C VAL A 28 0.58 -4.63 -17.25
N ALA A 29 1.79 -4.56 -16.68
CA ALA A 29 2.62 -5.74 -16.44
C ALA A 29 1.91 -6.77 -15.52
N ALA A 30 1.31 -6.29 -14.41
CA ALA A 30 0.55 -7.12 -13.49
C ALA A 30 -0.68 -7.75 -14.15
N MET A 31 -1.44 -6.97 -14.94
CA MET A 31 -2.60 -7.48 -15.66
C MET A 31 -2.21 -8.54 -16.70
N LEU A 32 -1.12 -8.35 -17.45
CA LEU A 32 -0.62 -9.36 -18.39
C LEU A 32 -0.25 -10.67 -17.69
N GLY A 33 0.48 -10.60 -16.57
CA GLY A 33 0.81 -11.79 -15.77
C GLY A 33 -0.43 -12.53 -15.28
N ALA A 34 -1.41 -11.80 -14.74
CA ALA A 34 -2.67 -12.36 -14.29
C ALA A 34 -3.47 -13.00 -15.44
N SER A 35 -3.56 -12.33 -16.60
CA SER A 35 -4.23 -12.87 -17.79
C SER A 35 -3.61 -14.18 -18.26
N VAL A 36 -2.27 -14.29 -18.26
CA VAL A 36 -1.57 -15.53 -18.63
C VAL A 36 -1.92 -16.67 -17.66
N LEU A 37 -1.87 -16.42 -16.34
CA LEU A 37 -2.19 -17.44 -15.33
C LEU A 37 -3.64 -17.94 -15.43
N VAL A 38 -4.58 -17.05 -15.71
CA VAL A 38 -6.00 -17.40 -15.90
C VAL A 38 -6.20 -18.16 -17.21
N PHE A 39 -5.57 -17.72 -18.30
CA PHE A 39 -5.71 -18.37 -19.61
C PHE A 39 -5.16 -19.80 -19.62
N LEU A 40 -4.09 -20.06 -18.87
CA LEU A 40 -3.53 -21.40 -18.69
C LEU A 40 -4.30 -22.26 -17.69
N HIS A 41 -5.42 -21.79 -17.13
CA HIS A 41 -6.19 -22.47 -16.08
C HIS A 41 -5.37 -22.84 -14.83
N ILE A 42 -4.25 -22.15 -14.59
CA ILE A 42 -3.44 -22.34 -13.38
C ILE A 42 -4.20 -21.75 -12.18
N VAL A 43 -4.87 -20.62 -12.40
CA VAL A 43 -5.80 -20.01 -11.44
C VAL A 43 -7.22 -20.13 -11.99
N PRO A 44 -8.10 -20.91 -11.35
CA PRO A 44 -9.49 -21.05 -11.79
C PRO A 44 -10.27 -19.74 -11.62
N TRP A 45 -11.12 -19.44 -12.59
CA TRP A 45 -11.88 -18.19 -12.66
C TRP A 45 -12.77 -17.98 -11.44
N GLU A 46 -13.33 -19.06 -10.91
CA GLU A 46 -14.27 -19.05 -9.79
C GLU A 46 -13.62 -18.59 -8.48
N LYS A 47 -12.30 -18.78 -8.35
CA LYS A 47 -11.54 -18.39 -7.16
C LYS A 47 -10.97 -16.98 -7.23
N ILE A 48 -11.01 -16.32 -8.39
CA ILE A 48 -10.49 -14.95 -8.55
C ILE A 48 -11.08 -13.97 -7.52
N PRO A 49 -12.40 -13.98 -7.23
CA PRO A 49 -12.97 -13.08 -6.22
C PRO A 49 -12.41 -13.32 -4.81
N GLU A 50 -11.99 -14.54 -4.48
CA GLU A 50 -11.40 -14.87 -3.18
C GLU A 50 -9.98 -14.28 -3.02
N TYR A 51 -9.27 -14.09 -4.14
CA TYR A 51 -7.92 -13.52 -4.14
C TYR A 51 -7.92 -11.97 -4.15
N ILE A 52 -9.06 -11.32 -4.42
CA ILE A 52 -9.17 -9.87 -4.52
C ILE A 52 -9.78 -9.31 -3.23
N ASP A 53 -8.93 -8.77 -2.35
CA ASP A 53 -9.38 -8.03 -1.16
C ASP A 53 -9.76 -6.58 -1.53
N LEU A 54 -11.06 -6.38 -1.78
CA LEU A 54 -11.62 -5.05 -2.04
C LEU A 54 -11.44 -4.10 -0.85
N GLY A 55 -11.45 -4.59 0.39
CA GLY A 55 -11.24 -3.76 1.57
C GLY A 55 -9.87 -3.10 1.56
N THR A 56 -8.83 -3.86 1.24
CA THR A 56 -7.47 -3.33 1.08
C THR A 56 -7.37 -2.38 -0.11
N ILE A 57 -7.96 -2.71 -1.26
CA ILE A 57 -7.97 -1.84 -2.45
C ILE A 57 -8.64 -0.49 -2.16
N PHE A 58 -9.84 -0.50 -1.56
CA PHE A 58 -10.56 0.72 -1.21
C PHE A 58 -9.87 1.52 -0.11
N LEU A 59 -9.23 0.85 0.86
CA LEU A 59 -8.44 1.52 1.90
C LEU A 59 -7.25 2.27 1.30
N LEU A 60 -6.46 1.60 0.45
CA LEU A 60 -5.33 2.22 -0.24
C LEU A 60 -5.78 3.34 -1.18
N MET A 61 -6.87 3.12 -1.91
CA MET A 61 -7.48 4.13 -2.78
C MET A 61 -7.91 5.36 -1.99
N GLY A 62 -8.64 5.18 -0.88
CA GLY A 62 -9.10 6.26 -0.02
C GLY A 62 -7.93 7.06 0.57
N MET A 63 -6.89 6.36 1.04
CA MET A 63 -5.66 7.00 1.50
C MET A 63 -5.00 7.84 0.40
N MET A 64 -4.91 7.32 -0.83
CA MET A 64 -4.35 8.07 -1.95
C MET A 64 -5.19 9.29 -2.34
N ILE A 65 -6.52 9.18 -2.35
CA ILE A 65 -7.42 10.30 -2.65
C ILE A 65 -7.25 11.44 -1.63
N ILE A 66 -7.23 11.11 -0.33
CA ILE A 66 -7.04 12.09 0.74
C ILE A 66 -5.68 12.77 0.61
N VAL A 67 -4.61 11.99 0.44
CA VAL A 67 -3.24 12.51 0.30
C VAL A 67 -3.11 13.41 -0.93
N ASN A 68 -3.66 13.01 -2.07
CA ASN A 68 -3.57 13.78 -3.31
C ASN A 68 -4.38 15.09 -3.23
N THR A 69 -5.58 15.04 -2.65
CA THR A 69 -6.42 16.24 -2.44
C THR A 69 -5.74 17.22 -1.48
N ALA A 70 -5.19 16.73 -0.36
CA ALA A 70 -4.47 17.57 0.59
C ALA A 70 -3.15 18.12 0.02
N ARG A 71 -2.52 17.43 -0.95
CA ARG A 71 -1.39 17.98 -1.72
C ARG A 71 -1.85 19.08 -2.67
N GLY A 72 -2.94 18.85 -3.40
CA GLY A 72 -3.51 19.82 -4.34
C GLY A 72 -3.99 21.11 -3.68
N SER A 73 -4.37 21.08 -2.39
CA SER A 73 -4.76 22.28 -1.64
C SER A 73 -3.59 23.09 -1.07
N GLY A 74 -2.33 22.68 -1.30
CA GLY A 74 -1.13 23.37 -0.78
C GLY A 74 -0.90 23.16 0.72
N LEU A 75 -1.69 22.31 1.39
CA LEU A 75 -1.55 22.04 2.82
C LEU A 75 -0.18 21.46 3.16
N PHE A 76 0.29 20.48 2.39
CA PHE A 76 1.61 19.88 2.60
C PHE A 76 2.76 20.88 2.36
N GLU A 77 2.64 21.76 1.36
CA GLU A 77 3.65 22.80 1.08
C GLU A 77 3.69 23.86 2.18
N TYR A 78 2.53 24.31 2.66
CA TYR A 78 2.44 25.22 3.79
C TYR A 78 3.11 24.63 5.04
N ILE A 79 2.81 23.37 5.37
CA ILE A 79 3.41 22.67 6.50
C ILE A 79 4.92 22.50 6.29
N ALA A 80 5.36 22.10 5.09
CA ALA A 80 6.78 21.91 4.78
C ALA A 80 7.58 23.21 4.95
N ILE A 81 7.09 24.32 4.40
CA ILE A 81 7.75 25.63 4.51
C ILE A 81 7.77 26.11 5.97
N LYS A 82 6.66 25.98 6.69
CA LYS A 82 6.57 26.39 8.10
C LYS A 82 7.51 25.56 8.98
N THR A 83 7.56 24.25 8.75
CA THR A 83 8.45 23.33 9.48
C THR A 83 9.91 23.59 9.15
N ALA A 84 10.26 23.85 7.88
CA ALA A 84 11.61 24.21 7.47
C ALA A 84 12.10 25.52 8.13
N LYS A 85 11.22 26.52 8.22
CA LYS A 85 11.49 27.77 8.95
C LYS A 85 11.70 27.52 10.45
N LEU A 86 10.86 26.71 11.09
CA LEU A 86 11.01 26.34 12.51
C LEU A 86 12.27 25.50 12.78
N ALA A 87 12.62 24.58 11.86
CA ALA A 87 13.80 23.72 11.95
C ALA A 87 15.12 24.44 11.63
N LYS A 88 15.05 25.74 11.29
CA LYS A 88 16.18 26.58 10.86
C LYS A 88 17.01 25.91 9.75
N GLY A 89 16.35 25.22 8.81
CA GLY A 89 17.00 24.52 7.70
C GLY A 89 17.75 23.22 8.04
N SER A 90 17.71 22.73 9.29
CA SER A 90 18.38 21.47 9.64
C SER A 90 17.49 20.24 9.34
N PRO A 91 17.91 19.32 8.44
CA PRO A 91 17.10 18.15 8.05
C PRO A 91 16.77 17.24 9.23
N ILE A 92 17.69 17.13 10.20
CA ILE A 92 17.53 16.26 11.36
C ILE A 92 16.36 16.70 12.26
N ARG A 93 16.13 18.02 12.41
CA ARG A 93 15.02 18.54 13.22
C ARG A 93 13.67 18.34 12.54
N VAL A 94 13.63 18.42 11.20
CA VAL A 94 12.42 18.11 10.42
C VAL A 94 12.05 16.64 10.59
N LEU A 95 13.04 15.74 10.47
CA LEU A 95 12.84 14.30 10.67
C LEU A 95 12.30 14.02 12.07
N LEU A 96 12.89 14.62 13.10
CA LEU A 96 12.49 14.43 14.50
C LEU A 96 11.07 14.94 14.77
N LEU A 97 10.71 16.12 14.27
CA LEU A 97 9.35 16.67 14.36
C LEU A 97 8.33 15.76 13.63
N PHE A 98 8.66 15.29 12.43
CA PHE A 98 7.79 14.40 11.67
C PHE A 98 7.60 13.05 12.38
N SER A 99 8.67 12.47 12.91
CA SER A 99 8.61 11.25 13.72
C SER A 99 7.73 11.40 14.96
N VAL A 100 7.81 12.53 15.67
CA VAL A 100 6.95 12.80 16.83
C VAL A 100 5.48 12.91 16.41
N VAL A 101 5.19 13.62 15.31
CA VAL A 101 3.83 13.71 14.77
C VAL A 101 3.30 12.32 14.38
N THR A 102 4.08 11.52 13.64
CA THR A 102 3.72 10.14 13.28
C THR A 102 3.49 9.27 14.52
N ALA A 103 4.35 9.37 15.54
CA ALA A 103 4.23 8.61 16.78
C ALA A 103 2.95 8.97 17.55
N VAL A 104 2.64 10.26 17.67
CA VAL A 104 1.40 10.73 18.33
C VAL A 104 0.18 10.27 17.55
N THR A 105 0.13 10.47 16.23
CA THR A 105 -1.00 10.02 15.40
C THR A 105 -1.18 8.50 15.44
N SER A 106 -0.08 7.72 15.38
CA SER A 106 -0.12 6.27 15.51
C SER A 106 -0.60 5.83 16.89
N ALA A 107 -0.20 6.53 17.96
CA ALA A 107 -0.68 6.29 19.31
C ALA A 107 -2.18 6.58 19.43
N PHE A 108 -2.72 7.65 18.83
CA PHE A 108 -4.17 7.90 18.80
C PHE A 108 -4.94 6.80 18.05
N LEU A 109 -4.47 6.41 16.86
CA LEU A 109 -5.10 5.37 16.04
C LEU A 109 -5.04 3.99 16.74
N SER A 110 -3.93 3.69 17.41
CA SER A 110 -3.72 2.43 18.14
C SER A 110 -4.44 2.41 19.48
N ALA A 111 -4.41 3.50 20.26
CA ALA A 111 -5.03 3.60 21.58
C ALA A 111 -6.56 3.52 21.51
N GLY A 112 -7.18 4.04 20.44
CA GLY A 112 -8.60 3.87 20.18
C GLY A 112 -8.97 2.42 19.85
N ARG A 113 -8.08 1.66 19.21
CA ARG A 113 -8.27 0.25 18.85
C ARG A 113 -8.23 -0.69 20.05
N GLN A 114 -7.53 -0.30 21.12
CA GLN A 114 -7.23 -1.14 22.28
C GLN A 114 -8.31 -1.11 23.37
N ARG A 115 -9.23 -0.15 23.35
CA ARG A 115 -10.32 -0.01 24.34
C ARG A 115 -11.54 -0.91 24.08
N SER A 116 -11.62 -1.57 22.93
CA SER A 116 -12.79 -2.36 22.50
C SER A 116 -12.68 -3.87 22.77
N SER A 117 -11.56 -4.39 23.27
CA SER A 117 -11.36 -5.84 23.53
C SER A 117 -11.40 -6.23 25.02
N ALA A 118 -11.87 -5.34 25.90
CA ALA A 118 -12.08 -5.64 27.31
C ALA A 118 -13.54 -6.08 27.56
N THR A 119 -13.99 -7.14 26.89
CA THR A 119 -15.10 -7.96 27.38
C THR A 119 -14.51 -9.26 27.92
N PRO A 120 -14.59 -9.53 29.23
CA PRO A 120 -14.22 -10.82 29.78
C PRO A 120 -15.16 -11.86 29.19
N ARG A 121 -14.63 -12.82 28.42
CA ARG A 121 -15.37 -14.04 28.08
C ARG A 121 -15.41 -14.89 29.34
N THR A 122 -16.50 -14.78 30.10
CA THR A 122 -16.95 -15.79 31.05
C THR A 122 -18.21 -16.45 30.48
N SER A 123 -18.06 -17.70 30.05
CA SER A 123 -18.96 -18.86 30.21
C SER A 123 -18.71 -19.90 29.12
#